data_AF-A0A7Y2ELX5-F1
#
_entry.id   AF-A0A7Y2ELX5-F1
#
_cell.length_a   1.000
_cell.length_b   1.000
_cell.length_c   1.000
_cell.angle_alpha   90.00
_cell.angle_beta   90.00
_cell.angle_gamma   90.00
#
_symmetry.space_group_name_H-M   'P 1'
#
loop_
_entity.id
_entity.type
_entity.pdbx_description
1 polymer ?
#
loop_
_entity_poly.entity_id
_entity_poly.type
_entity_poly.pdbx_seq_one_letter_code
_entity_poly.pdbx_strand_id
1 'polypeptide(L)' 'MSFPAARRPLSSLLLAGAVAACSNQQLYTAVQERERQECAKLPQVQYEECMREIEGNYDDYAREREELKRDKRSGEPYQ' A
#
# COMPACT_ATOMS: atom_id res chain seq x y z
N MET A 1 7.30 -47.74 0.02
CA MET A 1 7.54 -46.30 0.17
C MET A 1 6.29 -45.59 -0.31
N SER A 2 5.34 -45.33 0.59
CA SER A 2 4.05 -44.73 0.23
C SER A 2 4.06 -43.29 0.74
N PHE A 3 4.26 -42.34 -0.17
CA PHE A 3 4.07 -40.93 0.13
C PHE A 3 2.56 -40.65 0.17
N PRO A 4 1.98 -40.22 1.30
CA PRO A 4 0.57 -39.85 1.33
C PRO A 4 0.39 -38.60 0.49
N ALA A 5 -0.58 -38.65 -0.43
CA ALA A 5 -1.06 -37.50 -1.18
C ALA A 5 -1.57 -36.45 -0.17
N ALA A 6 -0.75 -35.44 0.10
CA ALA A 6 -1.13 -34.28 0.89
C ALA A 6 -2.29 -33.59 0.18
N ARG A 7 -3.51 -33.79 0.68
CA ARG A 7 -4.65 -32.92 0.39
C ARG A 7 -4.25 -31.52 0.84
N ARG A 8 -3.75 -30.71 -0.09
CA ARG A 8 -3.45 -29.28 0.15
C ARG A 8 -4.74 -28.66 0.67
N PRO A 9 -4.84 -28.28 1.96
CA PRO A 9 -6.07 -27.72 2.47
C PRO A 9 -6.30 -26.43 1.69
N LEU A 10 -7.39 -26.36 0.93
CA LEU A 10 -7.79 -25.14 0.21
C LEU A 10 -7.84 -23.94 1.21
N SER A 11 -8.14 -24.23 2.47
CA SER A 11 -8.10 -23.32 3.62
C SER A 11 -6.73 -22.65 3.85
N SER A 12 -5.62 -23.34 3.56
CA SER A 12 -4.27 -22.78 3.72
C SER A 12 -3.97 -21.70 2.67
N LEU A 13 -4.56 -21.77 1.48
CA LEU A 13 -4.39 -20.75 0.43
C LEU A 13 -5.22 -19.49 0.68
N LEU A 14 -6.42 -19.64 1.26
CA LEU A 14 -7.29 -18.50 1.57
C LEU A 14 -6.70 -17.57 2.64
N LEU A 15 -5.99 -18.13 3.63
CA LEU A 15 -5.37 -17.34 4.69
C LEU A 15 -4.22 -16.46 4.18
N ALA A 16 -3.47 -16.91 3.16
CA ALA A 16 -2.31 -16.18 2.64
C ALA A 16 -2.71 -14.90 1.87
N GLY A 17 -3.85 -14.89 1.18
CA GLY A 17 -4.31 -13.73 0.40
C GLY A 17 -4.78 -12.55 1.27
N ALA A 18 -5.40 -12.83 2.41
CA ALA A 18 -5.89 -11.79 3.32
C ALA A 18 -4.77 -10.97 3.97
N VAL A 19 -3.60 -11.59 4.20
CA VAL A 19 -2.43 -10.90 4.78
C VAL A 19 -1.87 -9.84 3.83
N ALA A 20 -1.97 -10.05 2.51
CA ALA A 20 -1.51 -9.09 1.51
C ALA A 20 -2.31 -7.78 1.55
N ALA A 21 -3.62 -7.84 1.77
CA ALA A 21 -4.46 -6.64 1.89
C ALA A 21 -4.15 -5.85 3.17
N CYS A 22 -3.98 -6.54 4.32
CA CYS A 22 -3.62 -5.89 5.58
C CYS A 22 -2.21 -5.26 5.56
N SER A 23 -1.27 -5.84 4.83
CA SER A 23 0.12 -5.36 4.78
C SER A 23 0.28 -4.03 4.05
N ASN A 24 -0.52 -3.75 3.01
CA ASN A 24 -0.37 -2.54 2.21
C ASN A 24 -0.78 -1.28 2.98
N GLN A 25 -1.90 -1.33 3.72
CA GLN A 25 -2.35 -0.19 4.53
C GLN A 25 -1.38 0.11 5.68
N GLN A 26 -0.90 -0.92 6.37
CA GLN A 26 0.10 -0.76 7.43
C GLN A 26 1.39 -0.12 6.92
N LEU A 27 1.85 -0.52 5.73
CA LEU A 27 3.04 0.06 5.11
C LEU A 27 2.81 1.54 4.75
N TYR A 28 1.66 1.86 4.14
CA TYR A 28 1.30 3.24 3.82
C TYR A 28 1.27 4.13 5.07
N THR A 29 0.59 3.68 6.13
CA THR A 29 0.53 4.41 7.40
C THR A 29 1.91 4.60 8.01
N ALA A 30 2.79 3.60 7.94
CA ALA A 30 4.15 3.71 8.47
C ALA A 30 4.99 4.75 7.71
N VAL A 31 4.85 4.83 6.38
CA VAL A 31 5.52 5.85 5.56
C VAL A 31 4.96 7.23 5.89
N GLN A 32 3.63 7.39 5.92
CA GLN A 32 2.98 8.67 6.21
C GLN A 32 3.36 9.19 7.60
N GLU A 33 3.46 8.31 8.59
CA GLU A 33 3.88 8.67 9.95
C GLU A 33 5.35 9.11 9.98
N ARG A 34 6.24 8.41 9.25
CA ARG A 34 7.63 8.83 9.12
C ARG A 34 7.74 10.22 8.51
N GLU A 35 7.00 10.51 7.44
CA GLU A 35 7.04 11.82 6.78
C GLU A 35 6.49 12.93 7.69
N ARG A 36 5.42 12.66 8.45
CA ARG A 36 4.92 13.60 9.48
C ARG A 36 5.99 13.93 10.52
N GLN A 37 6.74 12.91 10.96
CA GLN A 37 7.85 13.11 11.90
C GLN A 37 9.02 13.87 11.28
N GLU A 38 9.25 13.76 9.98
CA GLU A 38 10.22 14.57 9.26
C GLU A 38 9.76 16.03 9.16
N CYS A 39 8.49 16.28 8.80
CA CYS A 39 7.94 17.64 8.80
C CYS A 39 8.01 18.29 10.17
N ALA A 40 7.74 17.56 11.25
CA ALA A 40 7.78 18.08 12.62
C ALA A 40 9.17 18.62 13.05
N LYS A 41 10.24 18.30 12.30
CA LYS A 41 11.59 18.83 12.52
C LYS A 41 11.84 20.15 11.79
N LEU A 42 10.95 20.55 10.88
CA LEU A 42 11.09 21.74 10.05
C LEU A 42 10.60 23.01 10.79
N PRO A 43 11.10 24.20 10.41
CA PRO A 43 10.56 25.47 10.87
C PRO A 43 9.09 25.65 10.45
N GLN A 44 8.31 26.39 11.25
CA GLN A 44 6.86 26.63 11.05
C GLN A 44 6.41 26.86 9.60
N VAL A 45 7.11 27.72 8.85
CA VAL A 45 6.77 28.04 7.46
C VAL A 45 6.89 26.81 6.55
N GLN A 46 7.93 25.99 6.74
CA GLN A 46 8.16 24.78 5.96
C GLN A 46 7.32 23.60 6.48
N TYR A 47 6.96 23.61 7.77
CA TYR A 47 6.07 22.61 8.37
C TYR A 47 4.69 22.61 7.69
N GLU A 48 4.08 23.78 7.52
CA GLU A 48 2.75 23.88 6.91
C GLU A 48 2.73 23.39 5.46
N GLU A 49 3.78 23.71 4.70
CA GLU A 49 3.91 23.27 3.31
C GLU A 49 4.17 21.76 3.22
N CYS A 50 5.08 21.23 4.04
CA CYS A 50 5.39 19.81 4.14
C CYS A 50 4.17 18.96 4.56
N MET A 51 3.40 19.43 5.55
CA MET A 51 2.20 18.72 6.00
C MET A 51 1.12 18.66 4.92
N ARG A 52 1.01 19.69 4.06
CA ARG A 52 0.06 19.74 2.95
C ARG A 52 0.37 18.70 1.87
N GLU A 53 1.64 18.38 1.65
CA GLU A 53 2.04 17.33 0.69
C GLU A 53 1.72 15.91 1.19
N ILE A 54 1.66 15.71 2.51
CA ILE A 54 1.39 14.40 3.14
C ILE A 54 -0.12 14.17 3.36
N GLU A 55 -0.95 15.18 3.05
CA GLU A 55 -2.40 15.07 3.13
C GLU A 55 -2.95 14.11 2.07
N GLY A 56 -3.41 12.95 2.53
CA GLY A 56 -4.05 11.93 1.69
C GLY A 56 -4.53 10.74 2.52
N ASN A 57 -5.72 10.24 2.21
CA ASN A 57 -6.23 9.01 2.82
C ASN A 57 -5.77 7.78 2.00
N TYR A 58 -5.73 6.63 2.66
CA TYR A 58 -5.26 5.39 2.03
C TYR A 58 -6.14 4.94 0.86
N ASP A 59 -7.44 5.22 0.88
CA ASP A 59 -8.39 4.76 -0.13
C ASP A 59 -8.15 5.44 -1.49
N ASP A 60 -7.80 6.73 -1.47
CA ASP A 60 -7.44 7.48 -2.66
C ASP A 60 -6.13 6.97 -3.26
N TYR A 61 -5.10 6.76 -2.42
CA TYR A 61 -3.84 6.12 -2.82
C TYR A 61 -4.07 4.72 -3.42
N ALA A 62 -4.92 3.91 -2.79
CA ALA A 62 -5.21 2.55 -3.23
C ALA A 62 -5.93 2.55 -4.58
N ARG A 63 -6.88 3.48 -4.77
CA ARG A 63 -7.61 3.64 -6.03
C ARG A 63 -6.67 4.06 -7.15
N GLU A 64 -5.89 5.13 -6.97
CA GLU A 64 -4.94 5.63 -7.96
C GLU A 64 -3.94 4.54 -8.36
N ARG A 65 -3.43 3.77 -7.40
CA ARG A 65 -2.55 2.63 -7.68
C ARG A 65 -3.20 1.58 -8.59
N GLU A 66 -4.47 1.26 -8.37
CA GLU A 66 -5.20 0.29 -9.22
C GLU A 66 -5.49 0.87 -10.61
N GLU A 67 -5.77 2.17 -10.71
CA GLU A 67 -5.90 2.87 -11.99
C GLU A 67 -4.59 2.82 -12.78
N LEU A 68 -3.45 3.15 -12.16
CA LEU A 68 -2.13 3.04 -12.79
C LEU A 68 -1.79 1.60 -13.23
N LYS A 69 -2.19 0.59 -12.45
CA LYS A 69 -2.02 -0.83 -12.82
C LYS A 69 -2.90 -1.25 -14.00
N ARG A 70 -4.11 -0.66 -14.10
CA ARG A 70 -5.04 -0.88 -15.21
C ARG A 70 -4.53 -0.18 -16.46
N ASP A 71 -4.06 1.06 -16.34
CA ASP A 71 -3.55 1.87 -17.46
C ASP A 71 -2.29 1.26 -18.07
N LYS A 72 -1.35 0.81 -17.22
CA LYS A 72 -0.20 0.01 -17.67
C LYS A 72 -0.58 -1.28 -18.40
N ARG A 73 -1.78 -1.81 -18.14
CA ARG A 73 -2.30 -3.02 -18.79
C ARG A 73 -3.04 -2.71 -20.09
N SER A 74 -3.69 -1.55 -20.20
CA SER A 74 -4.31 -1.06 -21.43
C SER A 74 -3.30 -0.50 -22.43
N GLY A 75 -2.03 -0.29 -22.03
CA GLY A 75 -0.97 0.13 -22.95
C GLY A 75 -1.08 1.58 -23.39
N GLU A 76 -1.89 2.40 -22.71
CA GLU A 76 -1.93 3.84 -22.92
C GLU A 76 -0.79 4.52 -22.14
N PRO A 77 0.03 5.37 -22.77
CA PRO A 77 1.06 6.13 -22.08
C PRO A 77 0.42 7.22 -21.22
N TYR A 78 0.80 7.26 -19.94
CA TYR A 78 0.51 8.39 -19.04
C TYR A 78 1.10 9.67 -19.65
N GLN A 79 0.26 10.64 -20.01
CA GLN A 79 0.66 11.93 -20.57
C GLN A 79 1.23 12.87 -19.50
#